data_AF-A0A7V3SNJ8-F1
#
_entry.id   AF-A0A7V3SNJ8-F1
#
_cell.length_a   1.000
_cell.length_b   1.000
_cell.length_c   1.000
_cell.angle_alpha   90.00
_cell.angle_beta   90.00
_cell.angle_gamma   90.00
#
_symmetry.space_group_name_H-M   'P 1'
#
loop_
_entity.id
_entity.type
_entity.pdbx_description
1 polymer ?
#
loop_
_entity_poly.entity_id
_entity_poly.type
_entity_poly.pdbx_seq_one_letter_code
_entity_poly.pdbx_strand_id
1 'polypeptide(L)'
;LQEQIRQRDGWVREVQNLRKQIEELSQQREQLASTYDAGEHERISQQVELLQPAVRQAMAERQVWQDRLSRWQRESAQVRDTVKQIRAALEHLTKSLHAADAEMQQLPSGYDAALHEQLRKELADLQPAWDEALRLHAVAKRLDSLQARHGEVQAALQSAKEHLEQTRRKLQDLAYDEQEYQHVMSQFDQCESMLRDAETQVRVLQERVQQREAQVATLEEQWQRLQEHLRELHELQRAVRRDETVRNWLRSFADLLNGEVVPELQERAGELLNLLTDGRYTQLKITEEFEFTLYDEDRPKPIISGGEEDIVNLSLRLAMAEMICERSGQPLGLLVLDEVFGSLDADRRENTLQLLRRLRDRFEQIIIISHIEDIQAGADRCLRVEYNPNQHRSTVQEMGILQSVDILSEEPSLEVATSEAVSQGLGGLFEA
;
A
#
# COMPACT_ATOMS: atom_id res chain seq x y z
N LEU A 1 -0.76 7.45 -17.04
CA LEU A 1 -1.85 6.54 -16.60
C LEU A 1 -1.83 5.18 -17.31
N GLN A 2 -2.11 5.10 -18.62
CA GLN A 2 -2.22 3.80 -19.31
C GLN A 2 -0.94 2.95 -19.25
N GLU A 3 0.24 3.59 -19.35
CA GLU A 3 1.55 2.96 -19.17
C GLU A 3 1.70 2.31 -17.78
N GLN A 4 1.32 3.04 -16.72
CA GLN A 4 1.41 2.57 -15.32
C GLN A 4 0.41 1.45 -15.03
N ILE A 5 -0.80 1.47 -15.62
CA ILE A 5 -1.75 0.34 -15.50
C ILE A 5 -1.16 -0.93 -16.10
N ARG A 6 -0.59 -0.83 -17.31
CA ARG A 6 0.04 -1.98 -17.97
C ARG A 6 1.20 -2.54 -17.15
N GLN A 7 2.00 -1.66 -16.53
CA GLN A 7 3.10 -2.07 -15.65
C GLN A 7 2.60 -2.77 -14.38
N ARG A 8 1.61 -2.20 -13.68
CA ARG A 8 0.97 -2.83 -12.51
C ARG A 8 0.43 -4.21 -12.85
N ASP A 9 -0.37 -4.30 -13.91
CA ASP A 9 -1.02 -5.54 -14.32
C ASP A 9 0.00 -6.60 -14.76
N GLY A 10 1.14 -6.17 -15.33
CA GLY A 10 2.28 -7.04 -15.62
C GLY A 10 2.90 -7.62 -14.35
N TRP A 11 3.19 -6.79 -13.36
CA TRP A 11 3.78 -7.24 -12.09
C TRP A 11 2.83 -8.13 -11.27
N VAL A 12 1.53 -7.84 -11.28
CA VAL A 12 0.53 -8.70 -10.61
C VAL A 12 0.52 -10.11 -11.22
N ARG A 13 0.61 -10.23 -12.55
CA ARG A 13 0.71 -11.53 -13.21
C ARG A 13 2.03 -12.24 -12.89
N GLU A 14 3.15 -11.51 -12.83
CA GLU A 14 4.44 -12.07 -12.40
C GLU A 14 4.37 -12.64 -10.98
N VAL A 15 3.77 -11.92 -10.03
CA VAL A 15 3.58 -12.39 -8.64
C VAL A 15 2.75 -13.67 -8.58
N GLN A 16 1.65 -13.74 -9.35
CA GLN A 16 0.81 -14.94 -9.41
C GLN A 16 1.57 -16.15 -9.96
N ASN A 17 2.37 -15.96 -11.01
CA ASN A 17 3.19 -17.04 -11.57
C ASN A 17 4.27 -17.52 -10.58
N LEU A 18 4.95 -16.60 -9.90
CA LEU A 18 5.98 -16.95 -8.91
C LEU A 18 5.38 -17.69 -7.70
N ARG A 19 4.19 -17.30 -7.23
CA ARG A 19 3.48 -18.00 -6.15
C ARG A 19 3.13 -19.44 -6.54
N LYS A 20 2.67 -19.66 -7.78
CA LYS A 20 2.38 -21.01 -8.29
C LYS A 20 3.65 -21.88 -8.33
N GLN A 21 4.78 -21.32 -8.75
CA GLN A 21 6.07 -22.03 -8.76
C GLN A 21 6.54 -22.42 -7.34
N ILE A 22 6.35 -21.53 -6.36
CA ILE A 22 6.65 -21.84 -4.94
C ILE A 22 5.79 -23.01 -4.45
N GLU A 23 4.51 -23.03 -4.82
CA GLU A 23 3.58 -24.09 -4.40
C GLU A 23 3.95 -25.45 -5.00
N GLU A 24 4.29 -25.49 -6.30
CA GLU A 24 4.78 -26.71 -6.96
C GLU A 24 6.07 -27.25 -6.31
N LEU A 25 7.04 -26.38 -6.03
CA LEU A 25 8.29 -26.76 -5.34
C LEU A 25 8.04 -27.23 -3.90
N SER A 26 7.07 -26.64 -3.20
CA SER A 26 6.72 -27.06 -1.84
C SER A 26 6.09 -28.45 -1.80
N GLN A 27 5.27 -28.79 -2.79
CA GLN A 27 4.69 -30.13 -2.92
C GLN A 27 5.75 -31.18 -3.25
N GLN A 28 6.70 -30.85 -4.13
CA GLN A 28 7.85 -31.73 -4.41
C GLN A 28 8.69 -31.99 -3.16
N ARG A 29 8.92 -30.95 -2.35
CA ARG A 29 9.60 -31.05 -1.05
C ARG A 29 8.89 -32.03 -0.11
N GLU A 30 7.57 -31.92 0.00
CA GLU A 30 6.75 -32.74 0.89
C GLU A 30 6.67 -34.20 0.42
N GLN A 31 6.61 -34.42 -0.90
CA GLN A 31 6.69 -35.76 -1.49
C GLN A 31 8.04 -36.43 -1.19
N LEU A 32 9.16 -35.73 -1.39
CA LEU A 32 10.50 -36.23 -1.06
C LEU A 32 10.67 -36.53 0.43
N ALA A 33 10.09 -35.69 1.30
CA ALA A 33 10.10 -35.92 2.74
C ALA A 33 9.26 -37.15 3.15
N SER A 34 8.15 -37.42 2.47
CA SER A 34 7.26 -38.55 2.78
C SER A 34 7.81 -39.92 2.37
N THR A 35 8.72 -39.96 1.40
CA THR A 35 9.31 -41.21 0.90
C THR A 35 10.44 -41.76 1.77
N TYR A 36 10.86 -41.03 2.82
CA TYR A 36 12.04 -41.36 3.61
C TYR A 36 11.74 -41.49 5.11
N ASP A 37 12.04 -42.65 5.71
CA ASP A 37 11.94 -42.88 7.15
C ASP A 37 13.30 -42.64 7.83
N ALA A 38 13.48 -41.40 8.32
CA ALA A 38 14.70 -40.99 9.03
C ALA A 38 14.96 -41.81 10.31
N GLY A 39 13.91 -42.34 10.95
CA GLY A 39 14.02 -43.04 12.22
C GLY A 39 14.59 -44.46 12.09
N GLU A 40 14.31 -45.16 10.99
CA GLU A 40 14.89 -46.47 10.72
C GLU A 40 16.36 -46.35 10.27
N HIS A 41 16.71 -45.35 9.46
CA HIS A 41 18.08 -45.16 8.99
C HIS A 41 19.05 -44.80 10.14
N GLU A 42 18.65 -43.90 11.03
CA GLU A 42 19.49 -43.45 12.14
C GLU A 42 19.77 -44.58 13.16
N ARG A 43 18.80 -45.47 13.36
CA ARG A 43 18.96 -46.67 14.21
C ARG A 43 19.97 -47.67 13.65
N ILE A 44 19.92 -47.93 12.34
CA ILE A 44 20.83 -48.87 11.68
C ILE A 44 22.25 -48.31 11.66
N SER A 45 22.41 -47.01 11.36
CA SER A 45 23.73 -46.36 11.31
C SER A 45 24.44 -46.38 12.67
N GLN A 46 23.74 -46.02 13.76
CA GLN A 46 24.31 -46.03 15.11
C GLN A 46 24.74 -47.43 15.57
N GLN A 47 24.00 -48.48 15.22
CA GLN A 47 24.35 -49.86 15.58
C GLN A 47 25.59 -50.37 14.84
N VAL A 48 25.76 -49.95 13.57
CA VAL A 48 26.93 -50.32 12.76
C VAL A 48 28.20 -49.62 13.25
N GLU A 49 28.10 -48.33 13.59
CA GLU A 49 29.23 -47.54 14.09
C GLU A 49 29.76 -48.07 15.43
N LEU A 50 28.87 -48.58 16.30
CA LEU A 50 29.22 -49.23 17.57
C LEU A 50 29.97 -50.56 17.39
N LEU A 51 29.68 -51.34 16.34
CA LEU A 51 30.24 -52.69 16.15
C LEU A 51 31.53 -52.72 15.31
N GLN A 52 31.76 -51.72 14.44
CA GLN A 52 32.98 -51.63 13.62
C GLN A 52 34.30 -51.66 14.42
N PRO A 53 34.50 -50.87 15.49
CA PRO A 53 35.76 -50.88 16.23
C PRO A 53 36.01 -52.21 16.96
N ALA A 54 34.96 -52.85 17.48
CA ALA A 54 35.06 -54.15 18.15
C ALA A 54 35.54 -55.27 17.22
N VAL A 55 35.06 -55.28 15.96
CA VAL A 55 35.50 -56.26 14.95
C VAL A 55 36.96 -56.04 14.57
N ARG A 56 37.38 -54.79 14.35
CA ARG A 56 38.77 -54.46 14.01
C ARG A 56 39.74 -54.87 15.13
N GLN A 57 39.37 -54.61 16.38
CA GLN A 57 40.17 -55.01 17.54
C GLN A 57 40.30 -56.53 17.65
N ALA A 58 39.19 -57.27 17.54
CA ALA A 58 39.21 -58.73 17.60
C ALA A 58 40.03 -59.39 16.46
N MET A 59 40.01 -58.80 15.26
CA MET A 59 40.84 -59.27 14.14
C MET A 59 42.33 -59.03 14.38
N ALA A 60 42.70 -57.85 14.87
CA ALA A 60 44.10 -57.51 15.18
C ALA A 60 44.66 -58.40 16.30
N GLU A 61 43.89 -58.63 17.36
CA GLU A 61 44.27 -59.51 18.47
C GLU A 61 44.51 -60.95 17.98
N ARG A 62 43.61 -61.50 17.17
CA ARG A 62 43.78 -62.84 16.58
C ARG A 62 45.08 -62.95 15.77
N GLN A 63 45.39 -61.95 14.95
CA GLN A 63 46.55 -61.99 14.06
C GLN A 63 47.87 -61.97 14.85
N VAL A 64 47.95 -61.13 15.89
CA VAL A 64 49.10 -61.10 16.82
C VAL A 64 49.29 -62.44 17.55
N TRP A 65 48.21 -63.05 18.02
CA TRP A 65 48.28 -64.35 18.71
C TRP A 65 48.65 -65.49 17.77
N GLN A 66 48.20 -65.46 16.51
CA GLN A 66 48.50 -66.46 15.50
C GLN A 66 49.99 -66.41 15.08
N ASP A 67 50.55 -65.21 14.93
CA ASP A 67 51.97 -65.03 14.64
C ASP A 67 52.85 -65.49 15.79
N ARG A 68 52.47 -65.17 17.04
CA ARG A 68 53.17 -65.65 18.24
C ARG A 68 53.15 -67.18 18.34
N LEU A 69 52.00 -67.81 18.16
CA LEU A 69 51.88 -69.27 18.19
C LEU A 69 52.79 -69.93 17.14
N SER A 70 52.85 -69.38 15.93
CA SER A 70 53.67 -69.94 14.85
C SER A 70 55.18 -69.89 15.16
N ARG A 71 55.67 -68.83 15.82
CA ARG A 71 57.07 -68.72 16.25
C ARG A 71 57.39 -69.72 17.36
N TRP A 72 56.50 -69.84 18.33
CA TRP A 72 56.70 -70.72 19.49
C TRP A 72 56.58 -72.20 19.14
N GLN A 73 55.76 -72.55 18.14
CA GLN A 73 55.72 -73.91 17.59
C GLN A 73 57.04 -74.30 16.92
N ARG A 74 57.68 -73.39 16.18
CA ARG A 74 59.00 -73.63 15.58
C ARG A 74 60.07 -73.81 16.65
N GLU A 75 60.07 -72.97 17.68
CA GLU A 75 61.00 -73.09 18.81
C GLU A 75 60.78 -74.39 19.59
N SER A 76 59.52 -74.77 19.87
CA SER A 76 59.19 -76.04 20.54
C SER A 76 59.63 -77.26 19.71
N ALA A 77 59.48 -77.21 18.39
CA ALA A 77 59.92 -78.28 17.50
C ALA A 77 61.45 -78.44 17.51
N GLN A 78 62.19 -77.33 17.39
CA GLN A 78 63.66 -77.32 17.45
C GLN A 78 64.17 -77.88 18.79
N VAL A 79 63.56 -77.49 19.91
CA VAL A 79 63.93 -78.01 21.24
C VAL A 79 63.57 -79.49 21.39
N ARG A 80 62.48 -79.96 20.78
CA ARG A 80 62.15 -81.39 20.79
C ARG A 80 63.16 -82.24 20.03
N ASP A 81 63.63 -81.74 18.89
CA ASP A 81 64.61 -82.45 18.07
C ASP A 81 65.98 -82.48 18.74
N THR A 82 66.40 -81.40 19.40
CA THR A 82 67.63 -81.42 20.22
C THR A 82 67.50 -82.41 21.38
N VAL A 83 66.37 -82.44 22.09
CA VAL A 83 66.14 -83.42 23.17
C VAL A 83 66.17 -84.86 22.66
N LYS A 84 65.66 -85.14 21.46
CA LYS A 84 65.76 -86.48 20.84
C LYS A 84 67.22 -86.86 20.56
N GLN A 85 68.01 -85.94 19.99
CA GLN A 85 69.43 -86.16 19.73
C GLN A 85 70.21 -86.40 21.04
N ILE A 86 69.88 -85.64 22.08
CA ILE A 86 70.47 -85.78 23.41
C ILE A 86 70.09 -87.11 24.08
N ARG A 87 68.84 -87.56 23.96
CA ARG A 87 68.43 -88.89 24.48
C ARG A 87 69.18 -90.02 23.79
N ALA A 88 69.38 -89.94 22.48
CA ALA A 88 70.19 -90.91 21.75
C ALA A 88 71.66 -90.89 22.20
N ALA A 89 72.22 -89.72 22.49
CA ALA A 89 73.57 -89.57 23.04
C ALA A 89 73.68 -90.13 24.47
N LEU A 90 72.68 -89.87 25.33
CA LEU A 90 72.60 -90.43 26.68
C LEU A 90 72.52 -91.96 26.66
N GLU A 91 71.68 -92.54 25.79
CA GLU A 91 71.60 -93.99 25.63
C GLU A 91 72.95 -94.60 25.22
N HIS A 92 73.67 -93.94 24.31
CA HIS A 92 75.01 -94.34 23.90
C HIS A 92 76.01 -94.25 25.07
N LEU A 93 76.00 -93.16 25.83
CA LEU A 93 76.86 -92.97 27.00
C LEU A 93 76.56 -93.96 28.13
N THR A 94 75.28 -94.28 28.42
CA THR A 94 74.94 -95.31 29.40
C THR A 94 75.42 -96.70 28.98
N LYS A 95 75.42 -97.01 27.68
CA LYS A 95 76.01 -98.26 27.16
C LYS A 95 77.52 -98.28 27.35
N SER A 96 78.21 -97.16 27.09
CA SER A 96 79.64 -97.03 27.35
C SER A 96 79.97 -97.14 28.85
N LEU A 97 79.14 -96.58 29.71
CA LEU A 97 79.32 -96.62 31.17
C LEU A 97 79.11 -98.04 31.70
N HIS A 98 78.11 -98.78 31.19
CA HIS A 98 77.95 -100.21 31.52
C HIS A 98 79.12 -101.08 31.01
N ALA A 99 79.71 -100.73 29.87
CA ALA A 99 80.92 -101.40 29.37
C ALA A 99 82.13 -101.12 30.28
N ALA A 100 82.31 -99.87 30.72
CA ALA A 100 83.36 -99.49 31.66
C ALA A 100 83.16 -100.09 33.07
N ASP A 101 81.91 -100.20 33.55
CA ASP A 101 81.60 -100.86 34.83
C ASP A 101 81.90 -102.37 34.79
N ALA A 102 81.67 -103.01 33.63
CA ALA A 102 82.05 -104.40 33.39
C ALA A 102 83.58 -104.61 33.35
N GLU A 103 84.34 -103.62 32.88
CA GLU A 103 85.81 -103.62 32.93
C GLU A 103 86.33 -103.34 34.35
N MET A 104 85.68 -102.45 35.12
CA MET A 104 86.02 -102.16 36.52
C MET A 104 85.83 -103.37 37.44
N GLN A 105 84.87 -104.25 37.17
CA GLN A 105 84.66 -105.49 37.95
C GLN A 105 85.74 -106.57 37.75
N GLN A 106 86.68 -106.38 36.80
CA GLN A 106 87.76 -107.33 36.52
C GLN A 106 89.11 -106.99 37.18
N LEU A 107 89.20 -105.94 38.02
CA LEU A 107 90.47 -105.49 38.62
C LEU A 107 90.67 -106.02 40.06
N PRO A 108 91.78 -106.73 40.37
CA PRO A 108 92.12 -107.19 41.72
C PRO A 108 92.67 -106.08 42.63
N SER A 109 92.51 -106.28 43.94
CA SER A 109 92.83 -105.34 45.02
C SER A 109 94.34 -105.14 45.29
N GLY A 110 94.81 -103.90 45.13
CA GLY A 110 96.11 -103.42 45.63
C GLY A 110 96.34 -101.97 45.20
N TYR A 111 96.73 -101.08 46.12
CA TYR A 111 96.90 -99.65 45.84
C TYR A 111 98.09 -99.42 44.89
N ASP A 112 97.78 -98.99 43.66
CA ASP A 112 98.76 -98.73 42.61
C ASP A 112 98.77 -97.22 42.26
N ALA A 113 99.93 -96.58 42.41
CA ALA A 113 100.09 -95.15 42.18
C ALA A 113 99.84 -94.76 40.71
N ALA A 114 100.03 -95.69 39.77
CA ALA A 114 99.73 -95.50 38.36
C ALA A 114 98.22 -95.48 38.06
N LEU A 115 97.42 -96.27 38.80
CA LEU A 115 95.97 -96.33 38.66
C LEU A 115 95.30 -95.06 39.20
N HIS A 116 95.86 -94.44 40.24
CA HIS A 116 95.38 -93.14 40.75
C HIS A 116 95.57 -92.01 39.73
N GLU A 117 96.67 -92.03 38.96
CA GLU A 117 96.93 -91.05 37.91
C GLU A 117 96.06 -91.30 36.65
N GLN A 118 95.72 -92.56 36.36
CA GLN A 118 94.70 -92.93 35.37
C GLN A 118 93.29 -92.48 35.79
N LEU A 119 92.88 -92.77 37.03
CA LEU A 119 91.57 -92.34 37.56
C LEU A 119 91.45 -90.81 37.59
N ARG A 120 92.55 -90.08 37.79
CA ARG A 120 92.56 -88.61 37.74
C ARG A 120 92.42 -88.07 36.31
N LYS A 121 92.93 -88.79 35.30
CA LYS A 121 92.68 -88.51 33.88
C LYS A 121 91.24 -88.86 33.49
N GLU A 122 90.72 -89.99 33.96
CA GLU A 122 89.34 -90.39 33.70
C GLU A 122 88.32 -89.43 34.35
N LEU A 123 88.61 -88.89 35.54
CA LEU A 123 87.78 -87.86 36.16
C LEU A 123 87.84 -86.53 35.38
N ALA A 124 88.97 -86.22 34.74
CA ALA A 124 89.08 -85.08 33.82
C ALA A 124 88.32 -85.32 32.50
N ASP A 125 88.25 -86.56 32.02
CA ASP A 125 87.45 -86.95 30.86
C ASP A 125 85.94 -87.00 31.16
N LEU A 126 85.55 -87.27 32.41
CA LEU A 126 84.14 -87.31 32.87
C LEU A 126 83.58 -85.92 33.25
N GLN A 127 84.42 -84.96 33.62
CA GLN A 127 84.02 -83.57 33.88
C GLN A 127 83.20 -82.92 32.74
N PRO A 128 83.61 -82.97 31.46
CA PRO A 128 82.81 -82.39 30.38
C PRO A 128 81.43 -83.05 30.23
N ALA A 129 81.31 -84.36 30.50
CA ALA A 129 80.03 -85.07 30.46
C ALA A 129 79.10 -84.66 31.62
N TRP A 130 79.65 -84.42 32.81
CA TRP A 130 78.87 -83.90 33.95
C TRP A 130 78.41 -82.45 33.72
N ASP A 131 79.29 -81.60 33.18
CA ASP A 131 78.93 -80.23 32.82
C ASP A 131 77.85 -80.19 31.73
N GLU A 132 77.89 -81.13 30.79
CA GLU A 132 76.86 -81.29 29.78
C GLU A 132 75.53 -81.78 30.40
N ALA A 133 75.54 -82.75 31.31
CA ALA A 133 74.35 -83.20 32.04
C ALA A 133 73.72 -82.07 32.88
N LEU A 134 74.54 -81.22 33.51
CA LEU A 134 74.05 -80.07 34.29
C LEU A 134 73.40 -79.00 33.38
N ARG A 135 74.00 -78.74 32.20
CA ARG A 135 73.38 -77.88 31.16
C ARG A 135 72.05 -78.45 30.68
N LEU A 136 71.97 -79.76 30.49
CA LEU A 136 70.74 -80.44 30.06
C LEU A 136 69.62 -80.36 31.09
N HIS A 137 69.94 -80.46 32.38
CA HIS A 137 68.96 -80.29 33.45
C HIS A 137 68.38 -78.86 33.48
N ALA A 138 69.22 -77.84 33.22
CA ALA A 138 68.77 -76.45 33.11
C ALA A 138 67.84 -76.23 31.89
N VAL A 139 68.11 -76.90 30.76
CA VAL A 139 67.24 -76.87 29.57
C VAL A 139 65.91 -77.59 29.82
N ALA A 140 65.92 -78.72 30.53
CA ALA A 140 64.71 -79.47 30.88
C ALA A 140 63.75 -78.64 31.75
N LYS A 141 64.25 -77.94 32.78
CA LYS A 141 63.43 -77.02 33.58
C LYS A 141 62.84 -75.87 32.74
N ARG A 142 63.56 -75.42 31.71
CA ARG A 142 63.07 -74.38 30.79
C ARG A 142 61.94 -74.91 29.90
N LEU A 143 61.92 -76.21 29.57
CA LEU A 143 60.87 -76.86 28.79
C LEU A 143 59.51 -76.80 29.48
N ASP A 144 59.44 -77.10 30.78
CA ASP A 144 58.19 -77.09 31.54
C ASP A 144 57.59 -75.68 31.56
N SER A 145 58.43 -74.65 31.74
CA SER A 145 58.01 -73.26 31.68
C SER A 145 57.51 -72.83 30.29
N LEU A 146 58.07 -73.40 29.22
CA LEU A 146 57.65 -73.13 27.85
C LEU A 146 56.35 -73.87 27.48
N GLN A 147 56.15 -75.08 28.00
CA GLN A 147 54.91 -75.83 27.82
C GLN A 147 53.73 -75.17 28.54
N ALA A 148 53.93 -74.69 29.77
CA ALA A 148 52.92 -73.92 30.50
C ALA A 148 52.51 -72.66 29.72
N ARG A 149 53.49 -71.88 29.25
CA ARG A 149 53.22 -70.68 28.43
C ARG A 149 52.55 -71.01 27.09
N HIS A 150 52.90 -72.12 26.45
CA HIS A 150 52.22 -72.58 25.23
C HIS A 150 50.72 -72.86 25.52
N GLY A 151 50.42 -73.52 26.64
CA GLY A 151 49.04 -73.77 27.09
C GLY A 151 48.25 -72.48 27.32
N GLU A 152 48.84 -71.51 28.02
CA GLU A 152 48.22 -70.20 28.26
C GLU A 152 47.91 -69.44 26.95
N VAL A 153 48.86 -69.40 26.02
CA VAL A 153 48.68 -68.74 24.72
C VAL A 153 47.63 -69.46 23.86
N GLN A 154 47.58 -70.80 23.93
CA GLN A 154 46.58 -71.58 23.21
C GLN A 154 45.17 -71.33 23.77
N ALA A 155 45.02 -71.21 25.09
CA ALA A 155 43.76 -70.82 25.71
C ALA A 155 43.34 -69.40 25.31
N ALA A 156 44.26 -68.43 25.32
CA ALA A 156 43.99 -67.05 24.90
C ALA A 156 43.59 -66.95 23.40
N LEU A 157 44.21 -67.77 22.53
CA LEU A 157 43.83 -67.84 21.13
C LEU A 157 42.42 -68.43 20.96
N GLN A 158 42.05 -69.41 21.78
CA GLN A 158 40.73 -70.02 21.74
C GLN A 158 39.64 -69.02 22.15
N SER A 159 39.85 -68.27 23.25
CA SER A 159 38.90 -67.22 23.66
C SER A 159 38.78 -66.10 22.62
N ALA A 160 39.88 -65.71 21.97
CA ALA A 160 39.85 -64.70 20.91
C ALA A 160 39.06 -65.19 19.68
N LYS A 161 39.17 -66.48 19.33
CA LYS A 161 38.36 -67.09 18.25
C LYS A 161 36.88 -67.10 18.60
N GLU A 162 36.53 -67.47 19.82
CA GLU A 162 35.14 -67.51 20.29
C GLU A 162 34.50 -66.11 20.28
N HIS A 163 35.22 -65.07 20.75
CA HIS A 163 34.74 -63.69 20.65
C HIS A 163 34.53 -63.25 19.20
N LEU A 164 35.42 -63.64 18.29
CA LEU A 164 35.31 -63.31 16.87
C LEU A 164 34.09 -64.00 16.24
N GLU A 165 33.84 -65.28 16.55
CA GLU A 165 32.66 -65.99 16.09
C GLU A 165 31.36 -65.41 16.65
N GLN A 166 31.31 -65.07 17.94
CA GLN A 166 30.15 -64.41 18.54
C GLN A 166 29.86 -63.06 17.89
N THR A 167 30.90 -62.28 17.60
CA THR A 167 30.77 -60.97 16.93
C THR A 167 30.30 -61.12 15.49
N ARG A 168 30.79 -62.15 14.78
CA ARG A 168 30.32 -62.49 13.43
C ARG A 168 28.86 -62.92 13.40
N ARG A 169 28.41 -63.72 14.37
CA ARG A 169 26.99 -64.12 14.48
C ARG A 169 26.10 -62.92 14.73
N LYS A 170 26.48 -62.01 15.65
CA LYS A 170 25.75 -60.76 15.86
C LYS A 170 25.64 -59.94 14.57
N LEU A 171 26.71 -59.84 13.78
CA LEU A 171 26.69 -59.19 12.46
C LEU A 171 25.79 -59.88 11.43
N GLN A 172 25.72 -61.22 11.42
CA GLN A 172 24.83 -61.98 10.55
C GLN A 172 23.36 -61.86 10.96
N ASP A 173 23.06 -61.87 12.26
CA ASP A 173 21.71 -61.64 12.80
C ASP A 173 21.19 -60.22 12.47
N LEU A 174 22.10 -59.26 12.30
CA LEU A 174 21.83 -57.90 11.86
C LEU A 174 21.58 -57.76 10.34
N ALA A 175 21.72 -58.84 9.55
CA ALA A 175 21.55 -58.83 8.09
C ALA A 175 22.29 -57.68 7.38
N TYR A 176 23.49 -57.32 7.88
CA TYR A 176 24.26 -56.18 7.40
C TYR A 176 24.89 -56.47 6.02
N ASP A 177 24.34 -55.85 4.97
CA ASP A 177 24.99 -55.73 3.66
C ASP A 177 25.56 -54.32 3.48
N GLU A 178 26.89 -54.24 3.43
CA GLU A 178 27.62 -52.99 3.18
C GLU A 178 27.19 -52.35 1.86
N GLN A 179 26.84 -53.13 0.84
CA GLN A 179 26.42 -52.59 -0.46
C GLN A 179 25.03 -51.95 -0.39
N GLU A 180 24.10 -52.55 0.36
CA GLU A 180 22.78 -51.95 0.60
C GLU A 180 22.89 -50.68 1.43
N TYR A 181 23.74 -50.67 2.47
CA TYR A 181 23.98 -49.47 3.28
C TYR A 181 24.57 -48.31 2.45
N GLN A 182 25.61 -48.58 1.65
CA GLN A 182 26.20 -47.57 0.78
C GLN A 182 25.21 -47.07 -0.29
N HIS A 183 24.36 -47.96 -0.81
CA HIS A 183 23.32 -47.59 -1.76
C HIS A 183 22.28 -46.65 -1.12
N VAL A 184 21.76 -47.02 0.06
CA VAL A 184 20.79 -46.20 0.82
C VAL A 184 21.41 -44.86 1.23
N MET A 185 22.67 -44.85 1.66
CA MET A 185 23.38 -43.60 1.99
C MET A 185 23.53 -42.69 0.78
N SER A 186 23.89 -43.25 -0.39
CA SER A 186 23.98 -42.44 -1.62
C SER A 186 22.63 -41.87 -2.06
N GLN A 187 21.53 -42.61 -1.85
CA GLN A 187 20.18 -42.12 -2.11
C GLN A 187 19.78 -41.04 -1.10
N PHE A 188 20.16 -41.18 0.17
CA PHE A 188 19.95 -40.17 1.20
C PHE A 188 20.68 -38.87 0.88
N ASP A 189 21.97 -38.92 0.57
CA ASP A 189 22.76 -37.74 0.22
C ASP A 189 22.19 -37.01 -1.01
N GLN A 190 21.70 -37.77 -2.01
CA GLN A 190 21.03 -37.22 -3.19
C GLN A 190 19.71 -36.55 -2.82
N CYS A 191 18.86 -37.20 -2.02
CA CYS A 191 17.58 -36.63 -1.58
C CYS A 191 17.81 -35.38 -0.71
N GLU A 192 18.80 -35.40 0.18
CA GLU A 192 19.15 -34.26 1.04
C GLU A 192 19.65 -33.08 0.21
N SER A 193 20.51 -33.32 -0.80
CA SER A 193 20.94 -32.27 -1.73
C SER A 193 19.77 -31.67 -2.50
N MET A 194 18.90 -32.52 -3.06
CA MET A 194 17.70 -32.07 -3.80
C MET A 194 16.75 -31.25 -2.91
N LEU A 195 16.59 -31.66 -1.65
CA LEU A 195 15.78 -30.94 -0.67
C LEU A 195 16.36 -29.55 -0.38
N ARG A 196 17.67 -29.45 -0.11
CA ARG A 196 18.37 -28.19 0.16
C ARG A 196 18.31 -27.23 -1.05
N ASP A 197 18.45 -27.77 -2.26
CA ASP A 197 18.34 -26.99 -3.49
C ASP A 197 16.92 -26.43 -3.67
N ALA A 198 15.90 -27.27 -3.47
CA ALA A 198 14.50 -26.86 -3.54
C ALA A 198 14.16 -25.79 -2.49
N GLU A 199 14.64 -25.94 -1.25
CA GLU A 199 14.45 -24.95 -0.18
C GLU A 199 15.11 -23.61 -0.51
N THR A 200 16.31 -23.63 -1.07
CA THR A 200 17.01 -22.42 -1.50
C THR A 200 16.25 -21.72 -2.63
N GLN A 201 15.73 -22.48 -3.60
CA GLN A 201 14.91 -21.95 -4.69
C GLN A 201 13.61 -21.32 -4.18
N VAL A 202 12.90 -21.99 -3.27
CA VAL A 202 11.69 -21.45 -2.64
C VAL A 202 11.99 -20.13 -1.94
N ARG A 203 13.07 -20.05 -1.17
CA ARG A 203 13.47 -18.82 -0.47
C ARG A 203 13.76 -17.67 -1.44
N VAL A 204 14.53 -17.93 -2.51
CA VAL A 204 14.83 -16.91 -3.53
C VAL A 204 13.55 -16.44 -4.23
N LEU A 205 12.62 -17.35 -4.55
CA LEU A 205 11.35 -16.99 -5.17
C LEU A 205 10.46 -16.18 -4.20
N GLN A 206 10.45 -16.52 -2.91
CA GLN A 206 9.73 -15.76 -1.89
C GLN A 206 10.25 -14.32 -1.77
N GLU A 207 11.57 -14.12 -1.74
CA GLU A 207 12.18 -12.79 -1.71
C GLU A 207 11.81 -11.98 -2.97
N ARG A 208 11.80 -12.63 -4.15
CA ARG A 208 11.35 -11.99 -5.41
C ARG A 208 9.87 -11.59 -5.38
N VAL A 209 9.01 -12.44 -4.81
CA VAL A 209 7.58 -12.12 -4.62
C VAL A 209 7.42 -10.90 -3.73
N GLN A 210 8.09 -10.86 -2.57
CA GLN A 210 8.03 -9.72 -1.65
C GLN A 210 8.50 -8.42 -2.30
N GLN A 211 9.59 -8.45 -3.06
CA GLN A 211 10.08 -7.27 -3.79
C GLN A 211 9.07 -6.78 -4.82
N ARG A 212 8.44 -7.68 -5.58
CA ARG A 212 7.42 -7.32 -6.57
C ARG A 212 6.15 -6.78 -5.93
N GLU A 213 5.72 -7.35 -4.81
CA GLU A 213 4.56 -6.85 -4.06
C GLU A 213 4.79 -5.44 -3.53
N ALA A 214 5.98 -5.13 -3.01
CA ALA A 214 6.34 -3.77 -2.60
C ALA A 214 6.31 -2.79 -3.78
N GLN A 215 6.81 -3.19 -4.95
CA GLN A 215 6.75 -2.39 -6.17
C GLN A 215 5.30 -2.13 -6.63
N VAL A 216 4.42 -3.13 -6.56
CA VAL A 216 2.99 -2.95 -6.86
C VAL A 216 2.35 -1.95 -5.89
N ALA A 217 2.59 -2.09 -4.59
CA ALA A 217 2.01 -1.20 -3.58
C ALA A 217 2.41 0.28 -3.79
N THR A 218 3.70 0.54 -4.04
CA THR A 218 4.18 1.90 -4.33
C THR A 218 3.55 2.50 -5.59
N LEU A 219 3.34 1.69 -6.63
CA LEU A 219 2.72 2.14 -7.87
C LEU A 219 1.22 2.41 -7.70
N GLU A 220 0.54 1.65 -6.84
CA GLU A 220 -0.86 1.87 -6.47
C GLU A 220 -1.06 3.18 -5.70
N GLU A 221 -0.15 3.52 -4.78
CA GLU A 221 -0.18 4.79 -4.05
C GLU A 221 0.00 5.98 -5.02
N GLN A 222 0.98 5.90 -5.93
CA GLN A 222 1.17 6.92 -6.97
C GLN A 222 -0.06 7.07 -7.87
N TRP A 223 -0.71 5.96 -8.20
CA TRP A 223 -1.93 5.95 -9.00
C TRP A 223 -3.08 6.69 -8.30
N GLN A 224 -3.29 6.43 -7.01
CA GLN A 224 -4.34 7.10 -6.23
C GLN A 224 -4.14 8.61 -6.19
N ARG A 225 -2.92 9.08 -5.89
CA ARG A 225 -2.57 10.51 -5.91
C ARG A 225 -2.84 11.15 -7.26
N LEU A 226 -2.49 10.46 -8.35
CA LEU A 226 -2.72 10.98 -9.70
C LEU A 226 -4.22 11.08 -10.03
N GLN A 227 -5.05 10.15 -9.53
CA GLN A 227 -6.50 10.25 -9.69
C GLN A 227 -7.09 11.43 -8.92
N GLU A 228 -6.59 11.71 -7.71
CA GLU A 228 -7.01 12.89 -6.94
C GLU A 228 -6.69 14.18 -7.68
N HIS A 229 -5.45 14.34 -8.18
CA HIS A 229 -5.07 15.51 -8.97
C HIS A 229 -5.90 15.66 -10.26
N LEU A 230 -6.24 14.56 -10.92
CA LEU A 230 -7.15 14.63 -12.06
C LEU A 230 -8.54 15.13 -11.65
N ARG A 231 -9.09 14.68 -10.51
CA ARG A 231 -10.38 15.17 -10.02
C ARG A 231 -10.33 16.67 -9.71
N GLU A 232 -9.31 17.11 -9.00
CA GLU A 232 -9.08 18.54 -8.69
C GLU A 232 -9.00 19.38 -9.97
N LEU A 233 -8.25 18.90 -10.97
CA LEU A 233 -8.13 19.61 -12.26
C LEU A 233 -9.46 19.72 -12.99
N HIS A 234 -10.30 18.68 -12.98
CA HIS A 234 -11.63 18.74 -13.59
C HIS A 234 -12.56 19.71 -12.85
N GLU A 235 -12.48 19.79 -11.52
CA GLU A 235 -13.26 20.75 -10.73
C GLU A 235 -12.82 22.19 -11.02
N LEU A 236 -11.52 22.45 -11.04
CA LEU A 236 -10.97 23.75 -11.40
C LEU A 236 -11.36 24.16 -12.82
N GLN A 237 -11.29 23.25 -13.80
CA GLN A 237 -11.74 23.52 -15.17
C GLN A 237 -13.24 23.87 -15.25
N ARG A 238 -14.09 23.21 -14.45
CA ARG A 238 -15.52 23.55 -14.38
C ARG A 238 -15.72 24.92 -13.75
N ALA A 239 -14.96 25.28 -12.72
CA ALA A 239 -15.01 26.59 -12.10
C ALA A 239 -14.62 27.69 -13.11
N VAL A 240 -13.50 27.53 -13.80
CA VAL A 240 -13.03 28.48 -14.83
C VAL A 240 -14.07 28.67 -15.93
N ARG A 241 -14.69 27.59 -16.44
CA ARG A 241 -15.74 27.70 -17.47
C ARG A 241 -16.96 28.48 -16.99
N ARG A 242 -17.36 28.33 -15.73
CA ARG A 242 -18.48 29.10 -15.15
C ARG A 242 -18.11 30.59 -15.09
N ASP A 243 -16.91 30.90 -14.60
CA ASP A 243 -16.43 32.27 -14.49
C ASP A 243 -16.31 32.94 -15.86
N GLU A 244 -15.80 32.22 -16.88
CA GLU A 244 -15.73 32.71 -18.25
C GLU A 244 -17.12 32.97 -18.83
N THR A 245 -18.10 32.10 -18.56
CA THR A 245 -19.48 32.27 -19.02
C THR A 245 -20.10 33.52 -18.41
N VAL A 246 -19.96 33.71 -17.09
CA VAL A 246 -20.47 34.90 -16.39
C VAL A 246 -19.78 36.17 -16.91
N ARG A 247 -18.45 36.14 -17.08
CA ARG A 247 -17.68 37.27 -17.60
C ARG A 247 -18.13 37.66 -19.01
N ASN A 248 -18.32 36.67 -19.89
CA ASN A 248 -18.79 36.93 -21.25
C ASN A 248 -20.20 37.50 -21.26
N TRP A 249 -21.11 36.98 -20.42
CA TRP A 249 -22.46 37.51 -20.28
C TRP A 249 -22.46 38.96 -19.77
N LEU A 250 -21.69 39.25 -18.71
CA LEU A 250 -21.55 40.60 -18.16
C LEU A 250 -20.99 41.58 -19.19
N ARG A 251 -19.98 41.17 -19.97
CA ARG A 251 -19.45 42.00 -21.07
C ARG A 251 -20.53 42.25 -22.13
N SER A 252 -21.21 41.21 -22.61
CA SER A 252 -22.27 41.38 -23.61
C SER A 252 -23.45 42.24 -23.11
N PHE A 253 -23.75 42.17 -21.81
CA PHE A 253 -24.77 43.00 -21.19
C PHE A 253 -24.33 44.46 -21.10
N ALA A 254 -23.08 44.73 -20.72
CA ALA A 254 -22.52 46.08 -20.73
C ALA A 254 -22.48 46.67 -22.15
N ASP A 255 -22.10 45.87 -23.15
CA ASP A 255 -22.11 46.28 -24.56
C ASP A 255 -23.53 46.64 -25.03
N LEU A 256 -24.55 45.85 -24.64
CA LEU A 256 -25.96 46.14 -24.94
C LEU A 256 -26.44 47.42 -24.24
N LEU A 257 -26.12 47.59 -22.95
CA LEU A 257 -26.48 48.80 -22.21
C LEU A 257 -25.90 50.04 -22.87
N ASN A 258 -24.60 50.05 -23.16
CA ASN A 258 -23.91 51.21 -23.73
C ASN A 258 -24.26 51.43 -25.22
N GLY A 259 -24.57 50.38 -25.96
CA GLY A 259 -24.86 50.47 -27.39
C GLY A 259 -26.31 50.84 -27.72
N GLU A 260 -27.27 50.42 -26.90
CA GLU A 260 -28.70 50.58 -27.21
C GLU A 260 -29.46 51.37 -26.13
N VAL A 261 -29.30 50.99 -24.86
CA VAL A 261 -30.15 51.51 -23.77
C VAL A 261 -29.74 52.92 -23.36
N VAL A 262 -28.44 53.15 -23.14
CA VAL A 262 -27.92 54.46 -22.72
C VAL A 262 -28.18 55.53 -23.78
N PRO A 263 -27.90 55.32 -25.08
CA PRO A 263 -28.22 56.31 -26.12
C PRO A 263 -29.72 56.65 -26.19
N GLU A 264 -30.60 55.64 -26.13
CA GLU A 264 -32.06 55.87 -26.13
C GLU A 264 -32.51 56.66 -24.88
N LEU A 265 -31.93 56.34 -23.72
CA LEU A 265 -32.21 57.06 -22.48
C LEU A 265 -31.74 58.52 -22.54
N GLN A 266 -30.56 58.77 -23.12
CA GLN A 266 -30.02 60.12 -23.30
C GLN A 266 -30.90 60.97 -24.23
N GLU A 267 -31.41 60.38 -25.31
CA GLU A 267 -32.31 61.04 -26.25
C GLU A 267 -33.61 61.44 -25.55
N ARG A 268 -34.30 60.49 -24.93
CA ARG A 268 -35.57 60.74 -24.23
C ARG A 268 -35.41 61.72 -23.06
N ALA A 269 -34.38 61.54 -22.24
CA ALA A 269 -34.12 62.45 -21.12
C ALA A 269 -33.76 63.85 -21.62
N GLY A 270 -33.06 63.97 -22.75
CA GLY A 270 -32.77 65.24 -23.43
C GLY A 270 -34.03 65.96 -23.90
N GLU A 271 -34.99 65.24 -24.49
CA GLU A 271 -36.29 65.80 -24.87
C GLU A 271 -37.07 66.34 -23.68
N LEU A 272 -37.11 65.58 -22.58
CA LEU A 272 -37.77 66.00 -21.34
C LEU A 272 -37.06 67.22 -20.72
N LEU A 273 -35.73 67.25 -20.72
CA LEU A 273 -34.95 68.40 -20.25
C LEU A 273 -35.21 69.66 -21.06
N ASN A 274 -35.31 69.53 -22.39
CA ASN A 274 -35.61 70.62 -23.29
C ASN A 274 -36.96 71.27 -22.96
N LEU A 275 -37.96 70.43 -22.65
CA LEU A 275 -39.28 70.87 -22.22
C LEU A 275 -39.28 71.53 -20.84
N LEU A 276 -38.58 70.94 -19.87
CA LEU A 276 -38.57 71.43 -18.48
C LEU A 276 -37.78 72.73 -18.31
N THR A 277 -36.80 72.96 -19.17
CA THR A 277 -35.87 74.09 -19.07
C THR A 277 -36.09 75.16 -20.14
N ASP A 278 -37.22 75.12 -20.85
CA ASP A 278 -37.60 76.07 -21.90
C ASP A 278 -36.49 76.29 -22.94
N GLY A 279 -35.91 75.19 -23.42
CA GLY A 279 -34.88 75.24 -24.46
C GLY A 279 -33.43 75.35 -23.96
N ARG A 280 -33.20 75.54 -22.67
CA ARG A 280 -31.84 75.77 -22.14
C ARG A 280 -30.94 74.53 -22.21
N TYR A 281 -31.47 73.35 -21.87
CA TYR A 281 -30.72 72.10 -21.93
C TYR A 281 -31.36 71.15 -22.93
N THR A 282 -30.64 70.90 -24.03
CA THR A 282 -31.13 70.09 -25.15
C THR A 282 -30.52 68.69 -25.18
N GLN A 283 -29.36 68.48 -24.54
CA GLN A 283 -28.65 67.21 -24.58
C GLN A 283 -28.16 66.80 -23.19
N LEU A 284 -28.27 65.50 -22.94
CA LEU A 284 -27.73 64.82 -21.77
C LEU A 284 -26.68 63.80 -22.22
N LYS A 285 -25.46 63.90 -21.71
CA LYS A 285 -24.46 62.84 -21.90
C LYS A 285 -24.27 62.00 -20.66
N ILE A 286 -24.33 60.69 -20.83
CA ILE A 286 -24.06 59.72 -19.78
C ILE A 286 -22.77 58.99 -20.16
N THR A 287 -21.79 58.94 -19.26
CA THR A 287 -20.53 58.23 -19.48
C THR A 287 -20.67 56.73 -19.21
N GLU A 288 -19.64 55.94 -19.52
CA GLU A 288 -19.61 54.50 -19.22
C GLU A 288 -19.68 54.21 -17.72
N GLU A 289 -19.28 55.17 -16.88
CA GLU A 289 -19.40 55.13 -15.41
C GLU A 289 -20.78 55.57 -14.90
N PHE A 290 -21.74 55.84 -15.80
CA PHE A 290 -23.07 56.36 -15.51
C PHE A 290 -23.08 57.75 -14.86
N GLU A 291 -22.04 58.55 -15.09
CA GLU A 291 -22.04 59.97 -14.70
C GLU A 291 -22.70 60.81 -15.80
N PHE A 292 -23.54 61.77 -15.43
CA PHE A 292 -24.24 62.62 -16.39
C PHE A 292 -23.64 64.02 -16.50
N THR A 293 -23.63 64.56 -17.72
CA THR A 293 -23.21 65.93 -18.03
C THR A 293 -24.28 66.62 -18.88
N LEU A 294 -24.69 67.81 -18.45
CA LEU A 294 -25.60 68.68 -19.20
C LEU A 294 -24.86 69.45 -20.28
N TYR A 295 -25.55 69.72 -21.39
CA TYR A 295 -25.05 70.58 -22.45
C TYR A 295 -25.98 71.80 -22.63
N ASP A 296 -25.38 72.99 -22.57
CA ASP A 296 -26.01 74.30 -22.78
C ASP A 296 -25.48 74.84 -24.12
N GLU A 297 -26.32 74.93 -25.14
CA GLU A 297 -25.92 75.30 -26.52
C GLU A 297 -24.64 74.57 -27.02
N ASP A 298 -24.64 73.23 -26.92
CA ASP A 298 -23.52 72.34 -27.27
C ASP A 298 -22.24 72.50 -26.41
N ARG A 299 -22.29 73.25 -25.31
CA ARG A 299 -21.18 73.37 -24.35
C ARG A 299 -21.44 72.52 -23.11
N PRO A 300 -20.49 71.64 -22.71
CA PRO A 300 -20.66 70.85 -21.50
C PRO A 300 -20.63 71.76 -20.28
N LYS A 301 -21.60 71.57 -19.38
CA LYS A 301 -21.71 72.24 -18.09
C LYS A 301 -21.33 71.26 -16.96
N PRO A 302 -20.08 71.30 -16.46
CA PRO A 302 -19.62 70.34 -15.46
C PRO A 302 -20.15 70.60 -14.04
N ILE A 303 -20.66 71.82 -13.77
CA ILE A 303 -21.21 72.19 -12.46
C ILE A 303 -22.72 72.35 -12.60
N ILE A 304 -23.46 71.46 -11.95
CA ILE A 304 -24.93 71.42 -11.95
C ILE A 304 -25.41 71.95 -10.59
N SER A 305 -26.39 72.86 -10.59
CA SER A 305 -27.01 73.31 -9.33
C SER A 305 -27.99 72.26 -8.79
N GLY A 306 -28.27 72.25 -7.48
CA GLY A 306 -29.17 71.24 -6.88
C GLY A 306 -30.55 71.17 -7.56
N GLY A 307 -31.17 72.31 -7.87
CA GLY A 307 -32.45 72.34 -8.59
C GLY A 307 -32.35 71.87 -10.06
N GLU A 308 -31.19 71.97 -10.70
CA GLU A 308 -30.98 71.39 -12.04
C GLU A 308 -30.73 69.88 -11.95
N GLU A 309 -30.02 69.42 -10.92
CA GLU A 309 -29.80 68.01 -10.63
C GLU A 309 -31.14 67.29 -10.42
N ASP A 310 -32.08 67.91 -9.70
CA ASP A 310 -33.41 67.37 -9.49
C ASP A 310 -34.21 67.23 -10.80
N ILE A 311 -34.09 68.21 -11.71
CA ILE A 311 -34.74 68.14 -13.03
C ILE A 311 -34.11 67.03 -13.88
N VAL A 312 -32.78 66.90 -13.90
CA VAL A 312 -32.11 65.81 -14.63
C VAL A 312 -32.54 64.46 -14.09
N ASN A 313 -32.57 64.31 -12.76
CA ASN A 313 -33.00 63.08 -12.12
C ASN A 313 -34.48 62.76 -12.40
N LEU A 314 -35.35 63.77 -12.44
CA LEU A 314 -36.76 63.60 -12.83
C LEU A 314 -36.87 63.16 -14.29
N SER A 315 -36.20 63.86 -15.21
CA SER A 315 -36.18 63.52 -16.65
C SER A 315 -35.66 62.12 -16.91
N LEU A 316 -34.56 61.72 -16.26
CA LEU A 316 -34.00 60.37 -16.36
C LEU A 316 -34.98 59.31 -15.86
N ARG A 317 -35.61 59.52 -14.70
CA ARG A 317 -36.57 58.55 -14.15
C ARG A 317 -37.82 58.41 -15.02
N LEU A 318 -38.33 59.51 -15.55
CA LEU A 318 -39.46 59.50 -16.47
C LEU A 318 -39.09 58.78 -17.78
N ALA A 319 -37.95 59.12 -18.38
CA ALA A 319 -37.45 58.45 -19.57
C ALA A 319 -37.25 56.94 -19.36
N MET A 320 -36.67 56.53 -18.21
CA MET A 320 -36.55 55.11 -17.84
C MET A 320 -37.90 54.43 -17.68
N ALA A 321 -38.85 55.05 -16.99
CA ALA A 321 -40.19 54.49 -16.78
C ALA A 321 -40.89 54.27 -18.13
N GLU A 322 -40.80 55.24 -19.02
CA GLU A 322 -41.35 55.14 -20.38
C GLU A 322 -40.70 54.01 -21.18
N MET A 323 -39.37 53.92 -21.19
CA MET A 323 -38.65 52.84 -21.89
C MET A 323 -39.04 51.45 -21.36
N ILE A 324 -39.18 51.30 -20.03
CA ILE A 324 -39.58 50.03 -19.42
C ILE A 324 -41.00 49.66 -19.84
N CYS A 325 -41.94 50.60 -19.77
CA CYS A 325 -43.33 50.34 -20.12
C CYS A 325 -43.50 50.01 -21.60
N GLU A 326 -42.88 50.76 -22.50
CA GLU A 326 -42.91 50.47 -23.94
C GLU A 326 -42.34 49.09 -24.28
N ARG A 327 -41.19 48.73 -23.69
CA ARG A 327 -40.57 47.41 -23.91
C ARG A 327 -41.35 46.27 -23.25
N SER A 328 -42.09 46.53 -22.17
CA SER A 328 -42.96 45.55 -21.50
C SER A 328 -44.32 45.36 -22.19
N GLY A 329 -44.70 46.27 -23.10
CA GLY A 329 -46.01 46.28 -23.74
C GLY A 329 -47.17 46.59 -22.79
N GLN A 330 -46.89 47.14 -21.61
CA GLN A 330 -47.89 47.51 -20.61
C GLN A 330 -48.04 49.03 -20.53
N PRO A 331 -49.27 49.57 -20.37
CA PRO A 331 -49.47 50.99 -20.13
C PRO A 331 -48.85 51.41 -18.79
N LEU A 332 -48.43 52.68 -18.67
CA LEU A 332 -47.98 53.22 -17.39
C LEU A 332 -49.20 53.42 -16.48
N GLY A 333 -49.31 52.62 -15.42
CA GLY A 333 -50.48 52.66 -14.53
C GLY A 333 -50.47 53.82 -13.53
N LEU A 334 -49.37 54.02 -12.80
CA LEU A 334 -49.31 54.96 -11.68
C LEU A 334 -47.94 55.64 -11.59
N LEU A 335 -47.93 56.97 -11.56
CA LEU A 335 -46.78 57.79 -11.22
C LEU A 335 -47.03 58.50 -9.90
N VAL A 336 -46.14 58.33 -8.92
CA VAL A 336 -46.19 59.06 -7.65
C VAL A 336 -44.94 59.94 -7.53
N LEU A 337 -45.14 61.23 -7.34
CA LEU A 337 -44.09 62.23 -7.20
C LEU A 337 -44.17 62.84 -5.81
N ASP A 338 -43.15 62.62 -4.99
CA ASP A 338 -43.07 63.11 -3.62
C ASP A 338 -42.04 64.24 -3.51
N GLU A 339 -42.52 65.45 -3.22
CA GLU A 339 -41.73 66.67 -2.99
C GLU A 339 -40.71 67.02 -4.09
N VAL A 340 -40.97 66.62 -5.33
CA VAL A 340 -40.07 66.84 -6.48
C VAL A 340 -39.97 68.31 -6.96
N PHE A 341 -40.74 69.21 -6.34
CA PHE A 341 -40.83 70.62 -6.73
C PHE A 341 -40.14 71.58 -5.74
N GLY A 342 -39.69 71.10 -4.58
CA GLY A 342 -39.20 71.93 -3.47
C GLY A 342 -37.99 72.80 -3.81
N SER A 343 -37.14 72.34 -4.73
CA SER A 343 -35.89 72.99 -5.17
C SER A 343 -36.02 73.78 -6.47
N LEU A 344 -37.22 73.80 -7.08
CA LEU A 344 -37.47 74.43 -8.38
C LEU A 344 -37.95 75.88 -8.22
N ASP A 345 -37.46 76.75 -9.11
CA ASP A 345 -38.01 78.11 -9.26
C ASP A 345 -39.41 78.08 -9.90
N ALA A 346 -40.11 79.22 -9.84
CA ALA A 346 -41.51 79.32 -10.28
C ALA A 346 -41.70 78.90 -11.76
N ASP A 347 -40.79 79.30 -12.64
CA ASP A 347 -40.85 79.00 -14.07
C ASP A 347 -40.66 77.49 -14.32
N ARG A 348 -39.68 76.86 -13.66
CA ARG A 348 -39.44 75.41 -13.75
C ARG A 348 -40.57 74.59 -13.14
N ARG A 349 -41.22 75.07 -12.06
CA ARG A 349 -42.41 74.41 -11.50
C ARG A 349 -43.56 74.39 -12.49
N GLU A 350 -43.84 75.53 -13.13
CA GLU A 350 -44.88 75.62 -14.16
C GLU A 350 -44.57 74.71 -15.34
N ASN A 351 -43.34 74.71 -15.85
CA ASN A 351 -42.91 73.81 -16.93
C ASN A 351 -43.07 72.33 -16.55
N THR A 352 -42.77 71.98 -15.30
CA THR A 352 -42.94 70.60 -14.78
C THR A 352 -44.41 70.22 -14.71
N LEU A 353 -45.30 71.11 -14.26
CA LEU A 353 -46.75 70.86 -14.25
C LEU A 353 -47.30 70.69 -15.67
N GLN A 354 -46.85 71.50 -16.63
CA GLN A 354 -47.22 71.36 -18.03
C GLN A 354 -46.74 70.04 -18.64
N LEU A 355 -45.52 69.61 -18.32
CA LEU A 355 -45.01 68.31 -18.74
C LEU A 355 -45.88 67.18 -18.18
N LEU A 356 -46.17 67.18 -16.87
CA LEU A 356 -47.00 66.15 -16.23
C LEU A 356 -48.41 66.08 -16.83
N ARG A 357 -48.99 67.22 -17.20
CA ARG A 357 -50.25 67.28 -17.94
C ARG A 357 -50.18 66.59 -19.30
N ARG A 358 -49.08 66.75 -20.04
CA ARG A 358 -48.85 66.04 -21.32
C ARG A 358 -48.64 64.54 -21.11
N LEU A 359 -48.00 64.17 -20.00
CA LEU A 359 -47.79 62.77 -19.63
C LEU A 359 -49.07 62.06 -19.16
N ARG A 360 -50.17 62.79 -18.87
CA ARG A 360 -51.48 62.21 -18.55
C ARG A 360 -52.01 61.28 -19.63
N ASP A 361 -51.67 61.51 -20.90
CA ASP A 361 -52.10 60.63 -22.00
C ASP A 361 -51.33 59.29 -21.99
N ARG A 362 -50.23 59.22 -21.23
CA ARG A 362 -49.34 58.06 -21.13
C ARG A 362 -49.45 57.34 -19.79
N PHE A 363 -49.77 58.06 -18.71
CA PHE A 363 -49.97 57.53 -17.35
C PHE A 363 -51.45 57.57 -16.97
N GLU A 364 -52.03 56.43 -16.56
CA GLU A 364 -53.44 56.38 -16.12
C GLU A 364 -53.70 57.25 -14.89
N GLN A 365 -52.73 57.32 -13.97
CA GLN A 365 -52.83 58.13 -12.76
C GLN A 365 -51.49 58.78 -12.39
N ILE A 366 -51.51 60.09 -12.11
CA ILE A 366 -50.38 60.85 -11.57
C ILE A 366 -50.78 61.40 -10.19
N ILE A 367 -50.02 61.07 -9.15
CA ILE A 367 -50.20 61.57 -7.79
C ILE A 367 -49.01 62.46 -7.45
N ILE A 368 -49.28 63.69 -7.06
CA ILE A 368 -48.27 64.66 -6.63
C ILE A 368 -48.47 64.95 -5.15
N ILE A 369 -47.40 64.80 -4.37
CA ILE A 369 -47.33 65.18 -2.97
C ILE A 369 -46.39 66.38 -2.90
N SER A 370 -46.91 67.52 -2.46
CA SER A 370 -46.09 68.71 -2.24
C SER A 370 -46.72 69.67 -1.24
N HIS A 371 -45.88 70.40 -0.52
CA HIS A 371 -46.26 71.52 0.33
C HIS A 371 -46.39 72.87 -0.41
N ILE A 372 -46.12 72.92 -1.73
CA ILE A 372 -46.16 74.17 -2.52
C ILE A 372 -47.59 74.45 -2.98
N GLU A 373 -48.14 75.60 -2.60
CA GLU A 373 -49.53 75.98 -2.93
C GLU A 373 -49.75 76.19 -4.44
N ASP A 374 -48.74 76.68 -5.18
CA ASP A 374 -48.83 76.94 -6.63
C ASP A 374 -49.18 75.69 -7.45
N ILE A 375 -48.84 74.49 -6.95
CA ILE A 375 -49.14 73.21 -7.62
C ILE A 375 -50.64 72.92 -7.63
N GLN A 376 -51.40 73.48 -6.69
CA GLN A 376 -52.85 73.25 -6.58
C GLN A 376 -53.60 73.73 -7.83
N ALA A 377 -53.16 74.83 -8.45
CA ALA A 377 -53.74 75.33 -9.70
C ALA A 377 -53.48 74.40 -10.91
N GLY A 378 -52.47 73.54 -10.77
CA GLY A 378 -52.04 72.55 -11.75
C GLY A 378 -52.90 71.29 -11.81
N ALA A 379 -53.51 70.90 -10.69
CA ALA A 379 -54.05 69.57 -10.43
C ALA A 379 -55.57 69.45 -10.69
N ASP A 380 -56.01 68.27 -11.13
CA ASP A 380 -57.44 67.97 -11.37
C ASP A 380 -58.23 67.72 -10.08
N ARG A 381 -57.55 67.27 -9.01
CA ARG A 381 -58.09 67.03 -7.67
C ARG A 381 -57.02 67.35 -6.64
N CYS A 382 -57.37 68.04 -5.56
CA CYS A 382 -56.44 68.40 -4.50
C CYS A 382 -56.91 67.85 -3.15
N LEU A 383 -56.07 67.05 -2.50
CA LEU A 383 -56.28 66.53 -1.15
C LEU A 383 -55.37 67.29 -0.19
N ARG A 384 -55.96 68.15 0.66
CA ARG A 384 -55.24 68.89 1.68
C ARG A 384 -55.10 68.02 2.93
N VAL A 385 -53.88 67.80 3.38
CA VAL A 385 -53.56 67.04 4.58
C VAL A 385 -53.04 67.99 5.65
N GLU A 386 -53.71 68.05 6.81
CA GLU A 386 -53.30 68.88 7.94
C GLU A 386 -53.04 68.03 9.18
N TYR A 387 -51.88 68.21 9.81
CA TYR A 387 -51.56 67.57 11.09
C TYR A 387 -52.05 68.43 12.25
N ASN A 388 -52.89 67.87 13.12
CA ASN A 388 -53.32 68.51 14.34
C ASN A 388 -52.39 68.09 15.51
N PRO A 389 -51.46 68.95 15.97
CA PRO A 389 -50.50 68.59 17.00
C PRO A 389 -51.14 68.31 18.37
N ASN A 390 -52.30 68.91 18.66
CA ASN A 390 -53.00 68.70 19.92
C ASN A 390 -53.68 67.33 19.98
N GLN A 391 -54.15 66.84 18.83
CA GLN A 391 -54.86 65.55 18.73
C GLN A 391 -53.97 64.41 18.22
N HIS A 392 -52.73 64.71 17.83
CA HIS A 392 -51.77 63.75 17.22
C HIS A 392 -52.39 62.98 16.03
N ARG A 393 -53.21 63.66 15.23
CA ARG A 393 -53.94 63.08 14.10
C ARG A 393 -53.85 63.99 12.89
N SER A 394 -53.73 63.37 11.72
CA SER A 394 -53.85 64.08 10.44
C SER A 394 -55.29 64.00 9.95
N THR A 395 -55.81 65.12 9.44
CA THR A 395 -57.11 65.19 8.76
C THR A 395 -56.90 65.45 7.29
N VAL A 396 -57.64 64.75 6.43
CA VAL A 396 -57.61 64.94 4.98
C VAL A 396 -58.91 65.58 4.53
N GLN A 397 -58.83 66.63 3.73
CA GLN A 397 -59.97 67.33 3.15
C GLN A 397 -59.77 67.46 1.63
N GLU A 398 -60.78 67.12 0.85
CA GLU A 398 -60.78 67.39 -0.60
C GLU A 398 -61.15 68.85 -0.85
N MET A 399 -60.29 69.56 -1.56
CA MET A 399 -60.50 70.97 -1.91
C MET A 399 -61.28 71.05 -3.23
N GLY A 400 -62.37 71.81 -3.25
CA GLY A 400 -63.08 72.12 -4.50
C GLY A 400 -62.27 73.09 -5.35
N ILE A 401 -61.93 72.71 -6.58
CA ILE A 401 -61.20 73.57 -7.52
C ILE A 401 -62.21 74.58 -8.08
N LEU A 402 -61.94 75.88 -7.92
CA LEU A 402 -62.70 76.95 -8.55
C LEU A 402 -62.55 76.85 -10.07
N GLN A 403 -63.53 76.26 -10.75
CA GLN A 403 -63.69 76.46 -12.19
C GLN A 403 -63.95 77.95 -12.42
N SER A 404 -63.14 78.57 -13.27
CA SER A 404 -63.39 79.92 -13.79
C SER A 404 -64.80 79.95 -14.41
N VAL A 405 -65.67 80.74 -13.80
CA VAL A 405 -67.08 80.91 -14.20
C VAL A 405 -67.14 81.62 -15.55
N ASP A 406 -67.62 80.92 -16.58
CA ASP A 406 -68.18 81.53 -17.79
C ASP A 406 -69.47 82.25 -17.42
N ILE A 407 -69.43 83.59 -17.41
CA ILE A 407 -70.62 84.43 -17.42
C ILE A 407 -71.03 84.56 -18.89
N LEU A 408 -72.18 84.02 -19.27
CA LEU A 408 -73.14 84.70 -20.15
C LEU A 408 -74.49 83.95 -20.26
N SER A 409 -75.54 84.78 -20.20
CA SER A 409 -76.93 84.57 -20.66
C SER A 409 -77.85 83.63 -19.88
N GLU A 410 -78.57 84.25 -18.94
CA GLU A 410 -79.99 83.96 -18.69
C GLU A 410 -80.80 84.02 -19.99
N GLU A 411 -81.73 83.09 -20.19
CA GLU A 411 -83.13 83.40 -20.50
C GLU A 411 -84.05 82.22 -20.06
N PRO A 412 -85.31 82.47 -19.66
CA PRO A 412 -86.05 81.57 -18.78
C PRO A 412 -87.17 80.75 -19.44
N SER A 413 -87.39 79.57 -18.84
CA SER A 413 -88.65 78.83 -18.61
C SER A 413 -89.60 78.53 -19.77
N LEU A 414 -89.84 77.24 -20.00
CA LEU A 414 -91.14 76.68 -20.38
C LEU A 414 -91.34 75.33 -19.65
N GLU A 415 -92.25 75.31 -18.68
CA GLU A 415 -92.84 74.10 -18.12
C GLU A 415 -93.78 73.47 -19.16
N VAL A 416 -93.66 72.16 -19.43
CA VAL A 416 -94.82 71.30 -19.75
C VAL A 416 -94.56 69.84 -19.33
N ALA A 417 -95.35 69.43 -18.35
CA ALA A 417 -95.99 68.12 -18.12
C ALA A 417 -95.23 66.80 -18.31
N THR A 418 -95.14 66.12 -17.17
CA THR A 418 -95.20 64.68 -16.94
C THR A 418 -96.17 63.91 -17.86
N SER A 419 -95.69 62.77 -18.38
CA SER A 419 -96.54 61.64 -18.78
C SER A 419 -95.89 60.35 -18.32
N GLU A 420 -96.52 59.71 -17.34
CA GLU A 420 -96.31 58.32 -16.93
C GLU A 420 -96.51 57.37 -18.12
N ALA A 421 -95.68 56.33 -18.19
CA ALA A 421 -96.00 55.09 -18.92
C ALA A 421 -95.28 53.90 -18.27
N VAL A 422 -95.97 53.35 -17.27
CA VAL A 422 -96.25 51.92 -17.03
C VAL A 422 -95.24 50.91 -17.59
N SER A 423 -94.55 50.28 -16.64
CA SER A 423 -93.92 48.97 -16.74
C SER A 423 -94.94 47.83 -16.90
N GLN A 424 -94.74 46.98 -17.90
CA GLN A 424 -95.08 45.54 -17.99
C GLN A 424 -94.61 45.13 -19.40
N GLY A 425 -93.72 44.18 -19.64
CA GLY A 425 -93.47 42.90 -19.01
C GLY A 425 -93.57 41.85 -20.12
N LEU A 426 -92.44 41.26 -20.53
CA LEU A 426 -92.28 40.03 -21.35
C LEU A 426 -90.76 39.73 -21.29
N GLY A 427 -90.31 38.70 -20.55
CA GLY A 427 -90.31 37.32 -21.02
C GLY A 427 -89.37 37.23 -22.23
N GLY A 428 -88.06 37.09 -22.05
CA GLY A 428 -87.42 35.82 -21.68
C GLY A 428 -87.10 35.05 -22.96
N LEU A 429 -85.82 34.83 -23.27
CA LEU A 429 -85.34 33.73 -24.12
C LEU A 429 -83.81 33.62 -24.00
N PHE A 430 -83.38 32.38 -23.76
CA PHE A 430 -82.02 31.87 -23.83
C PHE A 430 -81.38 32.10 -25.20
N GLU A 431 -80.05 32.21 -25.21
CA GLU A 431 -79.06 31.50 -26.08
C GLU A 431 -77.72 32.28 -25.96
N ALA A 432 -76.61 31.65 -25.58
CA ALA A 432 -75.74 30.80 -26.40
C ALA A 432 -75.03 31.60 -27.50
#